data_AF-A0A9W8JTU6-F1
#
_entry.id   AF-A0A9W8JTU6-F1
#
_cell.length_a   1.000
_cell.length_b   1.000
_cell.length_c   1.000
_cell.angle_alpha   90.00
_cell.angle_beta   90.00
_cell.angle_gamma   90.00
#
_symmetry.space_group_name_H-M   'P 1'
#
loop_
_entity.id
_entity.type
_entity.pdbx_description
1 polymer ?
#
loop_
_entity_poly.entity_id
_entity_poly.type
_entity_poly.pdbx_seq_one_letter_code
_entity_poly.pdbx_strand_id
1 'polypeptide(L)'
;MLFFRRIAVVLSLFLAVAQASLIDDIIKAIAQTLSCASCHSLLVVLQGLALFGDKVFSETFVGVCKLLQVQDDDVCEGVLRQQGPILAHNLRSISALGQTSTKLCSTLLGLCQPPPVNRYTVPIPRPAPSNPKVWTSTGQAPFQVVHFSDVHIDRSYTPGSDADCTKPICCRNYTDKTGPVTVPAGPMGSRRCDTTTSLAQSMLLAVHNQNTKFSIFTGDVIEVFPTIGNHEAAPVNSFPRNTTRGKNSQWVFDTQSDGWASMIGSAAATQVRHLSGSYATMVPYTSLRIISLNTVYWYQSNFWLFDSDRFQ
;
A
#
# COMPACT_ATOMS: atom_id res chain seq x y z
N MET A 1 3.01 49.35 -10.51
CA MET A 1 3.24 48.38 -9.42
C MET A 1 1.98 48.12 -8.56
N LEU A 2 1.38 49.14 -7.92
CA LEU A 2 0.18 48.99 -7.07
C LEU A 2 -1.04 48.34 -7.75
N PHE A 3 -1.31 48.67 -9.01
CA PHE A 3 -2.43 48.10 -9.78
C PHE A 3 -2.34 46.57 -9.93
N PHE A 4 -1.19 46.07 -10.39
CA PHE A 4 -0.91 44.62 -10.48
C PHE A 4 -1.00 43.93 -9.11
N ARG A 5 -0.56 44.59 -8.03
CA ARG A 5 -0.67 44.04 -6.66
C ARG A 5 -2.12 43.93 -6.20
N ARG A 6 -3.00 44.88 -6.57
CA ARG A 6 -4.45 44.80 -6.29
C ARG A 6 -5.14 43.72 -7.13
N ILE A 7 -4.80 43.60 -8.41
CA ILE A 7 -5.30 42.52 -9.28
C ILE A 7 -4.90 41.15 -8.72
N ALA A 8 -3.64 40.98 -8.31
CA ALA A 8 -3.17 39.73 -7.70
C ALA A 8 -3.95 39.38 -6.42
N VAL A 9 -4.22 40.36 -5.54
CA VAL A 9 -5.03 40.14 -4.32
C VAL A 9 -6.47 39.76 -4.65
N VAL A 10 -7.12 40.42 -5.61
CA VAL A 10 -8.50 40.10 -6.03
C VAL A 10 -8.57 38.72 -6.69
N LEU A 11 -7.60 38.35 -7.53
CA LEU A 11 -7.49 37.02 -8.11
C LEU A 11 -7.29 35.95 -7.02
N SER A 12 -6.39 36.17 -6.07
CA SER A 12 -6.18 35.24 -4.95
C SER A 12 -7.42 35.08 -4.06
N LEU A 13 -8.16 36.15 -3.80
CA LEU A 13 -9.43 36.11 -3.06
C LEU A 13 -10.50 35.34 -3.83
N PHE A 14 -10.65 35.61 -5.14
CA PHE A 14 -11.59 34.89 -5.99
C PHE A 14 -11.27 33.40 -6.08
N LEU A 15 -9.99 33.04 -6.25
CA LEU A 15 -9.51 31.66 -6.26
C LEU A 15 -9.76 30.97 -4.91
N ALA A 16 -9.53 31.64 -3.79
CA ALA A 16 -9.80 31.10 -2.45
C ALA A 16 -11.30 30.85 -2.21
N VAL A 17 -12.17 31.80 -2.61
CA VAL A 17 -13.63 31.64 -2.51
C VAL A 17 -14.15 30.53 -3.43
N ALA A 18 -13.64 30.44 -4.66
CA ALA A 18 -13.98 29.37 -5.60
C ALA A 18 -13.52 28.00 -5.09
N GLN A 19 -12.33 27.91 -4.47
CA GLN A 19 -11.82 26.69 -3.86
C GLN A 19 -12.64 26.27 -2.62
N ALA A 20 -13.06 27.22 -1.77
CA ALA A 20 -13.95 26.94 -0.64
C ALA A 20 -15.31 26.41 -1.11
N SER A 21 -15.94 27.06 -2.10
CA SER A 21 -17.20 26.59 -2.71
C SER A 21 -17.06 25.17 -3.29
N LEU A 22 -15.95 24.88 -3.97
CA LEU A 22 -15.67 23.55 -4.52
C LEU A 22 -15.55 22.50 -3.40
N ILE A 23 -14.88 22.81 -2.29
CA ILE A 23 -14.76 21.91 -1.13
C ILE A 23 -16.15 21.64 -0.53
N ASP A 24 -16.96 22.68 -0.31
CA ASP A 24 -18.33 22.54 0.22
C ASP A 24 -19.22 21.68 -0.70
N ASP A 25 -19.13 21.86 -2.02
CA ASP A 25 -19.93 21.09 -2.97
C ASP A 25 -19.48 19.63 -3.08
N ILE A 26 -18.16 19.35 -2.97
CA ILE A 26 -17.64 17.98 -2.86
C ILE A 26 -18.07 17.33 -1.54
N ILE A 27 -18.07 18.05 -0.42
CA ILE A 27 -18.56 17.54 0.87
C ILE A 27 -20.04 17.17 0.79
N LYS A 28 -20.88 18.03 0.18
CA LYS A 28 -22.31 17.73 -0.05
C LYS A 28 -22.48 16.49 -0.92
N ALA A 29 -21.72 16.36 -2.00
CA ALA A 29 -21.78 15.20 -2.89
C ALA A 29 -21.39 13.89 -2.16
N ILE A 30 -20.32 13.92 -1.35
CA ILE A 30 -19.91 12.77 -0.51
C ILE A 30 -20.99 12.44 0.52
N ALA A 31 -21.54 13.43 1.23
CA ALA A 31 -22.57 13.22 2.25
C ALA A 31 -23.90 12.66 1.69
N GLN A 32 -24.20 12.91 0.42
CA GLN A 32 -25.36 12.36 -0.29
C GLN A 32 -25.11 10.95 -0.87
N THR A 33 -23.89 10.43 -0.76
CA THR A 33 -23.48 9.14 -1.33
C THR A 33 -23.81 8.00 -0.36
N LEU A 34 -25.04 7.48 -0.46
CA LEU A 34 -25.63 6.50 0.46
C LEU A 34 -25.99 5.16 -0.22
N SER A 35 -25.67 5.00 -1.50
CA SER A 35 -26.05 3.83 -2.31
C SER A 35 -25.09 3.61 -3.48
N CYS A 36 -25.09 2.43 -4.09
CA CYS A 36 -24.29 2.16 -5.27
C CYS A 36 -24.54 3.16 -6.42
N ALA A 37 -25.80 3.51 -6.69
CA ALA A 37 -26.17 4.48 -7.73
C ALA A 37 -25.68 5.91 -7.44
N SER A 38 -25.76 6.35 -6.17
CA SER A 38 -25.22 7.65 -5.77
C SER A 38 -23.69 7.66 -5.77
N CYS A 39 -23.03 6.54 -5.46
CA CYS A 39 -21.58 6.43 -5.63
C CYS A 39 -21.15 6.55 -7.10
N HIS A 40 -21.84 5.86 -8.01
CA HIS A 40 -21.61 6.02 -9.45
C HIS A 40 -21.81 7.49 -9.92
N SER A 41 -22.77 8.21 -9.34
CA SER A 41 -22.97 9.65 -9.59
C SER A 41 -21.83 10.51 -9.03
N LEU A 42 -21.35 10.22 -7.81
CA LEU A 42 -20.17 10.87 -7.22
C LEU A 42 -18.93 10.66 -8.09
N LEU A 43 -18.71 9.44 -8.62
CA LEU A 43 -17.58 9.16 -9.49
C LEU A 43 -17.57 10.03 -10.76
N VAL A 44 -18.73 10.39 -11.34
CA VAL A 44 -18.80 11.35 -12.46
C VAL A 44 -18.33 12.75 -12.03
N VAL A 45 -18.71 13.22 -10.85
CA VAL A 45 -18.25 14.50 -10.29
C VAL A 45 -16.74 14.47 -10.05
N LEU A 46 -16.23 13.37 -9.47
CA LEU A 46 -14.80 13.20 -9.20
C LEU A 46 -13.97 13.01 -10.47
N GLN A 47 -14.52 12.45 -11.55
CA GLN A 47 -13.92 12.47 -12.88
C GLN A 47 -13.78 13.89 -13.41
N GLY A 48 -14.83 14.71 -13.29
CA GLY A 48 -14.78 16.14 -13.61
C GLY A 48 -13.64 16.85 -12.87
N LEU A 49 -13.52 16.64 -11.56
CA LEU A 49 -12.43 17.17 -10.75
C LEU A 49 -11.04 16.66 -11.20
N ALA A 50 -10.91 15.37 -11.48
CA ALA A 50 -9.65 14.76 -11.89
C ALA A 50 -9.14 15.29 -13.25
N LEU A 51 -10.03 15.76 -14.14
CA LEU A 51 -9.67 16.39 -15.42
C LEU A 51 -8.98 17.76 -15.25
N PHE A 52 -9.17 18.45 -14.12
CA PHE A 52 -8.41 19.67 -13.78
C PHE A 52 -6.98 19.39 -13.30
N GLY A 53 -6.61 18.11 -13.16
CA GLY A 53 -5.24 17.66 -12.88
C GLY A 53 -4.98 17.28 -11.42
N ASP A 54 -3.92 16.50 -11.23
CA ASP A 54 -3.63 15.81 -9.95
C ASP A 54 -3.48 16.75 -8.76
N LYS A 55 -2.89 17.94 -8.96
CA LYS A 55 -2.76 18.94 -7.90
C LYS A 55 -4.12 19.48 -7.45
N VAL A 56 -5.02 19.81 -8.37
CA VAL A 56 -6.36 20.32 -8.03
C VAL A 56 -7.13 19.25 -7.29
N PHE A 57 -7.13 18.02 -7.82
CA PHE A 57 -7.75 16.87 -7.16
C PHE A 57 -7.23 16.64 -5.73
N SER A 58 -5.90 16.52 -5.57
CA SER A 58 -5.29 16.29 -4.25
C SER A 58 -5.55 17.41 -3.25
N GLU A 59 -5.34 18.68 -3.62
CA GLU A 59 -5.55 19.80 -2.68
C GLU A 59 -7.03 20.00 -2.32
N THR A 60 -7.98 19.67 -3.22
CA THR A 60 -9.41 19.62 -2.87
C THR A 60 -9.66 18.60 -1.76
N PHE A 61 -9.16 17.36 -1.90
CA PHE A 61 -9.33 16.35 -0.86
C PHE A 61 -8.56 16.66 0.42
N VAL A 62 -7.38 17.29 0.36
CA VAL A 62 -6.68 17.82 1.55
C VAL A 62 -7.60 18.82 2.29
N GLY A 63 -8.21 19.75 1.57
CA GLY A 63 -9.18 20.70 2.12
C GLY A 63 -10.37 20.02 2.80
N VAL A 64 -10.97 19.02 2.14
CA VAL A 64 -12.07 18.20 2.70
C VAL A 64 -11.63 17.49 3.99
N CYS A 65 -10.47 16.83 3.97
CA CYS A 65 -9.93 16.07 5.09
C CYS A 65 -9.70 16.94 6.33
N LYS A 66 -9.11 18.13 6.15
CA LYS A 66 -8.88 19.10 7.21
C LYS A 66 -10.17 19.73 7.73
N LEU A 67 -11.07 20.17 6.84
CA LEU A 67 -12.31 20.84 7.22
C LEU A 67 -13.26 19.92 8.01
N LEU A 68 -13.26 18.62 7.67
CA LEU A 68 -14.01 17.59 8.40
C LEU A 68 -13.22 16.95 9.57
N GLN A 69 -11.99 17.40 9.82
CA GLN A 69 -11.08 16.87 10.87
C GLN A 69 -10.93 15.34 10.83
N VAL A 70 -10.83 14.77 9.63
CA VAL A 70 -10.77 13.31 9.42
C VAL A 70 -9.49 12.70 10.00
N GLN A 71 -8.38 13.44 9.90
CA GLN A 71 -7.06 13.16 10.44
C GLN A 71 -6.38 14.49 10.78
N ASP A 72 -5.24 14.43 11.46
CA ASP A 72 -4.38 15.59 11.66
C ASP A 72 -3.95 16.24 10.32
N ASP A 73 -3.73 17.55 10.35
CA ASP A 73 -3.48 18.39 9.16
C ASP A 73 -2.32 17.89 8.27
N ASP A 74 -1.22 17.46 8.89
CA ASP A 74 -0.02 16.92 8.23
C ASP A 74 -0.26 15.52 7.64
N VAL A 75 -1.08 14.70 8.31
CA VAL A 75 -1.49 13.38 7.84
C VAL A 75 -2.42 13.51 6.62
N CYS A 76 -3.41 14.41 6.69
CA CYS A 76 -4.26 14.77 5.55
C CYS A 76 -3.41 15.20 4.33
N GLU A 77 -2.45 16.11 4.54
CA GLU A 77 -1.53 16.58 3.49
C GLU A 77 -0.67 15.44 2.93
N GLY A 78 -0.02 14.65 3.79
CA GLY A 78 0.91 13.60 3.41
C GLY A 78 0.24 12.48 2.62
N VAL A 79 -0.90 11.97 3.11
CA VAL A 79 -1.61 10.84 2.47
C VAL A 79 -2.23 11.27 1.14
N LEU A 80 -2.90 12.42 1.08
CA LEU A 80 -3.71 12.80 -0.09
C LEU A 80 -2.89 13.41 -1.23
N ARG A 81 -1.73 14.01 -0.95
CA ARG A 81 -0.75 14.38 -1.99
C ARG A 81 -0.04 13.18 -2.60
N GLN A 82 0.07 12.07 -1.85
CA GLN A 82 0.67 10.83 -2.32
C GLN A 82 -0.31 9.92 -3.08
N GLN A 83 -1.50 9.66 -2.51
CA GLN A 83 -2.49 8.74 -3.07
C GLN A 83 -3.46 9.42 -4.06
N GLY A 84 -3.74 10.72 -3.89
CA GLY A 84 -4.65 11.49 -4.75
C GLY A 84 -4.32 11.44 -6.25
N PRO A 85 -3.04 11.53 -6.69
CA PRO A 85 -2.68 11.40 -8.11
C PRO A 85 -3.01 10.01 -8.70
N ILE A 86 -2.97 8.95 -7.89
CA ILE A 86 -3.30 7.58 -8.30
C ILE A 86 -4.82 7.46 -8.51
N LEU A 87 -5.61 7.95 -7.56
CA LEU A 87 -7.07 7.98 -7.67
C LEU A 87 -7.53 8.87 -8.84
N ALA A 88 -6.91 10.04 -9.03
CA ALA A 88 -7.18 10.91 -10.17
C ALA A 88 -6.83 10.23 -11.51
N HIS A 89 -5.73 9.48 -11.58
CA HIS A 89 -5.37 8.68 -12.75
C HIS A 89 -6.42 7.60 -13.05
N ASN A 90 -6.84 6.84 -12.04
CA ASN A 90 -7.85 5.80 -12.20
C ASN A 90 -9.17 6.38 -12.74
N LEU A 91 -9.65 7.46 -12.12
CA LEU A 91 -10.89 8.13 -12.51
C LEU A 91 -10.86 8.55 -13.98
N ARG A 92 -9.73 9.10 -14.48
CA ARG A 92 -9.59 9.46 -15.91
C ARG A 92 -9.47 8.25 -16.86
N SER A 93 -9.23 7.05 -16.36
CA SER A 93 -8.92 5.86 -17.16
C SER A 93 -10.03 4.81 -17.22
N ILE A 94 -11.17 5.07 -16.55
CA ILE A 94 -12.33 4.16 -16.46
C ILE A 94 -13.65 4.87 -16.79
N SER A 95 -14.68 4.10 -17.12
CA SER A 95 -16.06 4.56 -17.20
C SER A 95 -16.66 4.64 -15.79
N ALA A 96 -17.16 5.82 -15.39
CA ALA A 96 -17.81 6.03 -14.10
C ALA A 96 -19.02 5.11 -13.85
N LEU A 97 -19.60 4.49 -14.89
CA LEU A 97 -20.73 3.57 -14.82
C LEU A 97 -20.32 2.09 -15.12
N GLY A 98 -19.03 1.82 -15.27
CA GLY A 98 -18.49 0.50 -15.60
C GLY A 98 -18.24 -0.42 -14.39
N GLN A 99 -17.91 -1.68 -14.67
CA GLN A 99 -17.58 -2.69 -13.65
C GLN A 99 -16.45 -2.23 -12.72
N THR A 100 -15.42 -1.54 -13.24
CA THR A 100 -14.31 -1.01 -12.43
C THR A 100 -14.79 0.00 -11.40
N SER A 101 -15.68 0.90 -11.80
CA SER A 101 -16.30 1.87 -10.89
C SER A 101 -17.19 1.20 -9.85
N THR A 102 -17.92 0.14 -10.20
CA THR A 102 -18.67 -0.66 -9.21
C THR A 102 -17.73 -1.32 -8.19
N LYS A 103 -16.59 -1.88 -8.63
CA LYS A 103 -15.54 -2.38 -7.70
C LYS A 103 -14.99 -1.26 -6.84
N LEU A 104 -14.68 -0.09 -7.41
CA LEU A 104 -14.12 1.06 -6.68
C LEU A 104 -15.09 1.56 -5.60
N CYS A 105 -16.38 1.69 -5.93
CA CYS A 105 -17.46 2.00 -4.98
C CYS A 105 -17.63 0.94 -3.88
N SER A 106 -17.38 -0.34 -4.19
CA SER A 106 -17.39 -1.42 -3.21
C SER A 106 -16.18 -1.33 -2.26
N THR A 107 -14.96 -1.21 -2.81
CA THR A 107 -13.71 -1.20 -2.04
C THR A 107 -13.50 0.08 -1.23
N LEU A 108 -13.82 1.27 -1.76
CA LEU A 108 -13.56 2.54 -1.05
C LEU A 108 -14.68 2.95 -0.10
N LEU A 109 -15.95 2.66 -0.43
CA LEU A 109 -17.10 3.17 0.31
C LEU A 109 -18.04 2.07 0.86
N GLY A 110 -17.88 0.81 0.45
CA GLY A 110 -18.77 -0.28 0.86
C GLY A 110 -20.20 -0.21 0.28
N LEU A 111 -20.45 0.68 -0.69
CA LEU A 111 -21.82 1.01 -1.15
C LEU A 111 -22.34 0.19 -2.33
N CYS A 112 -21.45 -0.52 -3.04
CA CYS A 112 -21.81 -1.45 -4.11
C CYS A 112 -21.52 -2.89 -3.69
N GLN A 113 -22.35 -3.82 -4.15
CA GLN A 113 -22.01 -5.24 -4.14
C GLN A 113 -20.81 -5.48 -5.07
N PRO A 114 -19.80 -6.25 -4.66
CA PRO A 114 -18.70 -6.63 -5.56
C PRO A 114 -19.26 -7.32 -6.81
N PRO A 115 -18.89 -6.88 -8.03
CA PRO A 115 -19.30 -7.58 -9.24
C PRO A 115 -18.66 -8.98 -9.29
N PRO A 116 -19.25 -9.94 -10.03
CA PRO A 116 -18.69 -11.28 -10.19
C PRO A 116 -17.23 -11.24 -10.66
N VAL A 117 -16.42 -12.19 -10.16
CA VAL A 117 -15.02 -12.33 -10.57
C VAL A 117 -14.93 -12.64 -12.07
N ASN A 118 -14.18 -11.82 -12.80
CA ASN A 118 -13.91 -12.06 -14.21
C ASN A 118 -13.09 -13.34 -14.36
N ARG A 119 -13.68 -14.34 -15.04
CA ARG A 119 -13.09 -15.69 -15.12
C ARG A 119 -11.85 -15.67 -16.00
N TYR A 120 -10.69 -15.96 -15.40
CA TYR A 120 -9.46 -16.24 -16.11
C TYR A 120 -9.06 -17.71 -15.89
N THR A 121 -9.06 -18.50 -16.97
CA THR A 121 -8.53 -19.86 -16.95
C THR A 121 -7.02 -19.78 -17.19
N VAL A 122 -6.23 -19.98 -16.14
CA VAL A 122 -4.77 -20.05 -16.25
C VAL A 122 -4.40 -21.22 -17.18
N PRO A 123 -3.66 -20.99 -18.29
CA PRO A 123 -3.25 -22.05 -19.18
C PRO A 123 -2.17 -22.91 -18.51
N ILE A 124 -2.55 -24.07 -17.99
CA ILE A 124 -1.60 -25.02 -17.41
C ILE A 124 -0.89 -25.77 -18.54
N PRO A 125 0.46 -25.67 -18.67
CA PRO A 125 1.17 -26.17 -19.85
C PRO A 125 1.30 -27.70 -19.92
N ARG A 126 0.81 -28.43 -18.91
CA ARG A 126 0.77 -29.89 -18.86
C ARG A 126 -0.56 -30.34 -18.23
N PRO A 127 -1.22 -31.39 -18.73
CA PRO A 127 -2.41 -31.94 -18.07
C PRO A 127 -2.04 -32.48 -16.68
N ALA A 128 -3.06 -32.59 -15.82
CA ALA A 128 -2.90 -33.27 -14.53
C ALA A 128 -2.41 -34.72 -14.73
N PRO A 129 -1.52 -35.25 -13.87
CA PRO A 129 -1.09 -36.64 -13.96
C PRO A 129 -2.28 -37.59 -13.83
N SER A 130 -2.37 -38.60 -14.70
CA SER A 130 -3.44 -39.61 -14.67
C SER A 130 -3.48 -40.40 -13.37
N ASN A 131 -2.31 -40.66 -12.78
CA ASN A 131 -2.14 -41.27 -11.47
C ASN A 131 -1.45 -40.26 -10.53
N PRO A 132 -2.19 -39.45 -9.76
CA PRO A 132 -1.59 -38.53 -8.81
C PRO A 132 -0.87 -39.31 -7.69
N LYS A 133 0.42 -39.01 -7.48
CA LYS A 133 1.20 -39.63 -6.39
C LYS A 133 0.71 -39.10 -5.04
N VAL A 134 -0.01 -39.92 -4.30
CA VAL A 134 -0.23 -39.71 -2.86
C VAL A 134 1.12 -39.88 -2.15
N TRP A 135 1.58 -38.84 -1.46
CA TRP A 135 2.81 -38.92 -0.67
C TRP A 135 2.53 -39.44 0.74
N THR A 136 3.18 -40.55 1.09
CA THR A 136 3.32 -41.01 2.46
C THR A 136 4.70 -40.62 2.99
N SER A 137 4.77 -40.26 4.27
CA SER A 137 6.06 -39.98 4.93
C SER A 137 6.88 -41.27 5.01
N THR A 138 8.16 -41.21 4.65
CA THR A 138 9.10 -42.33 4.78
C THR A 138 9.85 -42.32 6.11
N GLY A 139 9.35 -41.59 7.13
CA GLY A 139 9.97 -41.51 8.45
C GLY A 139 11.29 -40.71 8.51
N GLN A 140 11.54 -39.81 7.55
CA GLN A 140 12.70 -38.92 7.59
C GLN A 140 12.65 -38.00 8.81
N ALA A 141 13.81 -37.66 9.36
CA ALA A 141 13.90 -36.74 10.49
C ALA A 141 13.32 -35.36 10.14
N PRO A 142 12.46 -34.77 10.99
CA PRO A 142 11.95 -33.43 10.78
C PRO A 142 13.09 -32.39 10.89
N PHE A 143 12.89 -31.24 10.26
CA PHE A 143 13.76 -30.07 10.39
C PHE A 143 12.95 -28.85 10.77
N GLN A 144 13.56 -27.92 11.50
CA GLN A 144 12.91 -26.70 11.94
C GLN A 144 13.10 -25.58 10.89
N VAL A 145 12.02 -24.86 10.64
CA VAL A 145 11.98 -23.63 9.82
C VAL A 145 11.44 -22.53 10.74
N VAL A 146 11.99 -21.33 10.62
CA VAL A 146 11.43 -20.15 11.27
C VAL A 146 10.72 -19.30 10.21
N HIS A 147 9.55 -18.77 10.56
CA HIS A 147 8.77 -17.88 9.72
C HIS A 147 8.43 -16.63 10.55
N PHE A 148 8.82 -15.47 10.05
CA PHE A 148 8.42 -14.16 10.55
C PHE A 148 7.85 -13.32 9.40
N SER A 149 7.06 -12.32 9.77
CA SER A 149 6.27 -11.47 8.89
C SER A 149 5.94 -10.19 9.64
N ASP A 150 5.60 -9.11 8.92
CA ASP A 150 5.00 -7.91 9.51
C ASP A 150 5.84 -7.34 10.67
N VAL A 151 7.17 -7.30 10.49
CA VAL A 151 8.09 -6.91 11.57
C VAL A 151 7.99 -5.41 11.83
N HIS A 152 7.72 -4.59 10.80
CA HIS A 152 7.48 -3.14 10.91
C HIS A 152 8.52 -2.43 11.80
N ILE A 153 9.79 -2.43 11.39
CA ILE A 153 10.86 -1.80 12.18
C ILE A 153 10.77 -0.28 12.09
N ASP A 154 10.38 0.37 13.18
CA ASP A 154 10.34 1.82 13.30
C ASP A 154 11.68 2.38 13.79
N ARG A 155 12.40 3.01 12.85
CA ARG A 155 13.68 3.69 13.09
C ARG A 155 13.54 5.05 13.79
N SER A 156 12.31 5.55 13.94
CA SER A 156 11.96 6.78 14.66
C SER A 156 11.31 6.51 16.02
N TYR A 157 11.12 5.23 16.40
CA TYR A 157 10.57 4.85 17.70
C TYR A 157 11.42 5.45 18.83
N THR A 158 10.77 6.21 19.71
CA THR A 158 11.43 6.91 20.82
C THR A 158 10.81 6.46 22.15
N PRO A 159 11.54 5.70 22.99
CA PRO A 159 11.07 5.33 24.33
C PRO A 159 10.70 6.57 25.16
N GLY A 160 9.61 6.50 25.90
CA GLY A 160 9.05 7.60 26.70
C GLY A 160 8.22 8.63 25.94
N SER A 161 8.14 8.57 24.60
CA SER A 161 7.16 9.35 23.81
C SER A 161 5.73 8.81 24.02
N ASP A 162 4.70 9.43 23.41
CA ASP A 162 3.33 8.91 23.59
C ASP A 162 3.07 7.66 22.75
N ALA A 163 2.61 6.61 23.41
CA ALA A 163 2.01 5.43 22.80
C ALA A 163 0.49 5.58 22.57
N ASP A 164 -0.13 6.65 23.07
CA ASP A 164 -1.50 7.03 22.73
C ASP A 164 -1.52 8.44 22.11
N CYS A 165 -1.84 8.53 20.81
CA CYS A 165 -1.73 9.74 20.02
C CYS A 165 -2.73 9.76 18.87
N THR A 166 -2.91 10.92 18.22
CA THR A 166 -3.82 11.11 17.08
C THR A 166 -3.20 10.69 15.73
N LYS A 167 -1.87 10.54 15.65
CA LYS A 167 -1.17 10.14 14.43
C LYS A 167 -1.40 8.65 14.12
N PRO A 168 -1.39 8.24 12.83
CA PRO A 168 -1.50 6.84 12.42
C PRO A 168 -0.42 5.90 13.00
N ILE A 169 0.75 6.45 13.37
CA ILE A 169 1.82 5.71 14.06
C ILE A 169 2.26 6.55 15.27
N CYS A 170 2.12 5.98 16.47
CA CYS A 170 2.56 6.61 17.72
C CYS A 170 3.99 6.18 18.10
N CYS A 171 4.40 6.45 19.35
CA CYS A 171 5.74 6.20 19.88
C CYS A 171 6.89 6.93 19.15
N ARG A 172 6.60 8.09 18.52
CA ARG A 172 7.58 8.99 17.92
C ARG A 172 7.51 10.39 18.53
N ASN A 173 8.60 11.14 18.43
CA ASN A 173 8.61 12.56 18.77
C ASN A 173 8.10 13.39 17.59
N TYR A 174 6.83 13.81 17.67
CA TYR A 174 6.22 14.73 16.72
C TYR A 174 6.40 16.19 17.14
N THR A 175 6.73 17.08 16.20
CA THR A 175 7.02 18.50 16.46
C THR A 175 5.80 19.33 16.86
N ASP A 176 4.61 18.86 16.48
CA ASP A 176 3.31 19.45 16.77
C ASP A 176 2.63 18.83 18.00
N LYS A 177 3.29 17.88 18.69
CA LYS A 177 2.76 17.31 19.94
C LYS A 177 2.65 18.40 21.01
N THR A 178 1.43 18.66 21.46
CA THR A 178 1.14 19.51 22.62
C THR A 178 0.74 18.68 23.85
N GLY A 179 1.14 19.14 25.04
CA GLY A 179 0.75 18.53 26.31
C GLY A 179 1.69 17.41 26.81
N PRO A 180 1.44 16.88 28.01
CA PRO A 180 2.27 15.83 28.61
C PRO A 180 2.14 14.50 27.87
N VAL A 181 3.08 13.58 28.12
CA VAL A 181 2.95 12.17 27.70
C VAL A 181 1.83 11.51 28.51
N THR A 182 0.84 10.92 27.83
CA THR A 182 -0.29 10.24 28.48
C THR A 182 0.03 8.77 28.78
N VAL A 183 0.62 8.07 27.80
CA VAL A 183 1.04 6.66 27.92
C VAL A 183 2.47 6.55 27.42
N PRO A 184 3.49 6.45 28.31
CA PRO A 184 4.88 6.44 27.90
C PRO A 184 5.24 5.15 27.15
N ALA A 185 5.82 5.32 25.96
CA ALA A 185 6.31 4.25 25.10
C ALA A 185 7.41 3.42 25.79
N GLY A 186 7.21 2.11 25.90
CA GLY A 186 8.16 1.18 26.51
C GLY A 186 9.47 1.03 25.71
N PRO A 187 10.60 0.67 26.34
CA PRO A 187 11.90 0.55 25.67
C PRO A 187 11.95 -0.59 24.64
N MET A 188 11.11 -1.62 24.82
CA MET A 188 11.03 -2.80 23.95
C MET A 188 9.71 -2.84 23.14
N GLY A 189 9.03 -1.71 22.96
CA GLY A 189 7.79 -1.61 22.17
C GLY A 189 6.57 -1.23 23.01
N SER A 190 5.43 -1.04 22.33
CA SER A 190 4.13 -0.69 22.93
C SER A 190 2.98 -1.06 21.98
N ARG A 191 1.81 -1.41 22.52
CA ARG A 191 0.73 -2.09 21.77
C ARG A 191 0.10 -1.31 20.60
N ARG A 192 0.30 0.00 20.50
CA ARG A 192 -0.26 0.88 19.44
C ARG A 192 0.83 1.46 18.53
N CYS A 193 1.99 0.82 18.48
CA CYS A 193 3.17 1.32 17.81
C CYS A 193 3.90 0.21 17.08
N ASP A 194 4.64 0.60 16.05
CA ASP A 194 5.56 -0.25 15.30
C ASP A 194 6.71 -0.78 16.18
N THR A 195 7.43 -1.78 15.68
CA THR A 195 8.48 -2.52 16.39
C THR A 195 9.75 -1.69 16.56
N THR A 196 10.29 -1.65 17.77
CA THR A 196 11.59 -1.01 18.02
C THR A 196 12.72 -1.85 17.42
N THR A 197 13.79 -1.20 16.96
CA THR A 197 15.01 -1.90 16.50
C THR A 197 15.53 -2.90 17.54
N SER A 198 15.45 -2.57 18.84
CA SER A 198 15.86 -3.45 19.93
C SER A 198 14.98 -4.71 20.04
N LEU A 199 13.66 -4.60 19.84
CA LEU A 199 12.76 -5.75 19.84
C LEU A 199 13.01 -6.65 18.62
N ALA A 200 13.15 -6.07 17.43
CA ALA A 200 13.50 -6.81 16.22
C ALA A 200 14.87 -7.53 16.37
N GLN A 201 15.88 -6.85 16.92
CA GLN A 201 17.19 -7.45 17.18
C GLN A 201 17.10 -8.57 18.24
N SER A 202 16.30 -8.41 19.29
CA SER A 202 16.05 -9.46 20.29
C SER A 202 15.38 -10.69 19.68
N MET A 203 14.45 -10.51 18.75
CA MET A 203 13.83 -11.60 17.99
C MET A 203 14.87 -12.34 17.13
N LEU A 204 15.67 -11.61 16.36
CA LEU A 204 16.71 -12.20 15.50
C LEU A 204 17.78 -12.95 16.32
N LEU A 205 18.19 -12.42 17.48
CA LEU A 205 19.09 -13.12 18.41
C LEU A 205 18.46 -14.40 18.98
N ALA A 206 17.16 -14.38 19.30
CA ALA A 206 16.46 -15.58 19.75
C ALA A 206 16.40 -16.65 18.64
N VAL A 207 16.16 -16.25 17.40
CA VAL A 207 16.16 -17.13 16.20
C VAL A 207 17.54 -17.68 15.89
N HIS A 208 18.60 -16.85 15.97
CA HIS A 208 19.99 -17.27 15.76
C HIS A 208 20.42 -18.39 16.70
N ASN A 209 19.90 -18.38 17.94
CA ASN A 209 20.16 -19.42 18.94
C ASN A 209 19.34 -20.71 18.76
N GLN A 210 18.52 -20.81 17.71
CA GLN A 210 17.76 -22.03 17.36
C GLN A 210 18.45 -22.81 16.23
N ASN A 211 18.39 -24.14 16.28
CA ASN A 211 18.90 -25.02 15.21
C ASN A 211 17.94 -25.06 14.00
N THR A 212 17.87 -23.95 13.26
CA THR A 212 16.96 -23.77 12.13
C THR A 212 17.65 -24.11 10.81
N LYS A 213 16.91 -24.70 9.87
CA LYS A 213 17.44 -25.07 8.54
C LYS A 213 17.43 -23.90 7.57
N PHE A 214 16.43 -23.03 7.68
CA PHE A 214 16.29 -21.75 6.98
C PHE A 214 15.18 -20.92 7.62
N SER A 215 15.15 -19.62 7.27
CA SER A 215 14.06 -18.69 7.60
C SER A 215 13.25 -18.33 6.34
N ILE A 216 11.94 -18.16 6.52
CA ILE A 216 11.01 -17.59 5.53
C ILE A 216 10.60 -16.21 6.03
N PHE A 217 10.60 -15.21 5.14
CA PHE A 217 10.12 -13.88 5.45
C PHE A 217 9.06 -13.40 4.45
N THR A 218 7.88 -13.03 4.94
CA THR A 218 6.71 -12.74 4.07
C THR A 218 6.43 -11.26 3.78
N GLY A 219 7.34 -10.36 4.14
CA GLY A 219 7.25 -8.93 3.77
C GLY A 219 7.10 -8.00 4.97
N ASP A 220 7.19 -6.71 4.69
CA ASP A 220 7.28 -5.62 5.67
C ASP A 220 8.55 -5.77 6.58
N VAL A 221 9.68 -5.88 5.85
CA VAL A 221 11.15 -5.84 6.19
C VAL A 221 11.82 -6.87 7.17
N ILE A 222 12.89 -7.64 6.89
CA ILE A 222 13.57 -8.27 5.70
C ILE A 222 14.40 -9.49 6.22
N GLU A 223 14.38 -10.70 5.63
CA GLU A 223 15.52 -11.68 5.69
C GLU A 223 15.45 -12.87 4.69
N VAL A 224 16.54 -13.67 4.62
CA VAL A 224 16.89 -14.89 3.82
C VAL A 224 16.04 -15.22 2.57
N PHE A 225 14.80 -15.69 2.75
CA PHE A 225 13.85 -15.89 1.64
C PHE A 225 12.73 -14.86 1.76
N PRO A 226 12.98 -13.60 1.34
CA PRO A 226 12.03 -12.50 1.50
C PRO A 226 10.90 -12.59 0.47
N THR A 227 9.84 -11.85 0.73
CA THR A 227 8.72 -11.60 -0.18
C THR A 227 8.38 -10.12 -0.14
N ILE A 228 7.81 -9.59 -1.22
CA ILE A 228 7.33 -8.21 -1.28
C ILE A 228 6.02 -8.12 -0.49
N GLY A 229 6.02 -7.33 0.58
CA GLY A 229 4.84 -6.86 1.28
C GLY A 229 4.30 -5.57 0.66
N ASN A 230 3.26 -5.00 1.28
CA ASN A 230 2.59 -3.82 0.73
C ASN A 230 3.22 -2.49 1.20
N HIS A 231 4.12 -2.50 2.17
CA HIS A 231 4.88 -1.32 2.61
C HIS A 231 6.24 -1.13 1.92
N GLU A 232 6.72 -2.10 1.11
CA GLU A 232 7.98 -1.94 0.36
C GLU A 232 7.94 -0.88 -0.77
N ALA A 233 6.77 -0.36 -1.14
CA ALA A 233 6.62 0.72 -2.13
C ALA A 233 6.20 2.04 -1.48
N ALA A 234 6.68 3.15 -2.05
CA ALA A 234 6.23 4.50 -1.75
C ALA A 234 5.45 5.07 -2.96
N PRO A 235 4.17 5.49 -2.81
CA PRO A 235 3.37 5.38 -1.59
C PRO A 235 2.93 3.93 -1.30
N VAL A 236 2.46 3.68 -0.08
CA VAL A 236 2.04 2.35 0.37
C VAL A 236 1.04 1.71 -0.59
N ASN A 237 1.16 0.39 -0.81
CA ASN A 237 0.41 -0.44 -1.76
C ASN A 237 0.66 -0.14 -3.25
N SER A 238 1.51 0.82 -3.62
CA SER A 238 1.65 1.28 -5.01
C SER A 238 2.44 0.32 -5.90
N PHE A 239 1.77 -0.67 -6.48
CA PHE A 239 2.32 -1.56 -7.51
C PHE A 239 1.53 -1.46 -8.82
N PRO A 240 1.93 -0.57 -9.76
CA PRO A 240 1.35 -0.47 -11.10
C PRO A 240 1.42 -1.80 -11.86
N ARG A 241 0.43 -2.00 -12.75
CA ARG A 241 0.43 -3.13 -13.67
C ARG A 241 1.45 -2.88 -14.78
N ASN A 242 1.90 -3.96 -15.43
CA ASN A 242 2.68 -3.84 -16.67
C ASN A 242 1.89 -3.19 -17.84
N THR A 243 0.57 -3.07 -17.70
CA THR A 243 -0.32 -2.34 -18.62
C THR A 243 -0.54 -0.87 -18.23
N THR A 244 -0.14 -0.44 -17.03
CA THR A 244 -0.26 0.95 -16.57
C THR A 244 0.65 1.85 -17.39
N ARG A 245 0.13 2.99 -17.87
CA ARG A 245 0.90 3.92 -18.71
C ARG A 245 1.74 4.89 -17.88
N GLY A 246 3.05 4.90 -18.10
CA GLY A 246 3.96 5.92 -17.55
C GLY A 246 4.26 5.81 -16.06
N LYS A 247 3.88 4.70 -15.41
CA LYS A 247 4.13 4.41 -13.98
C LYS A 247 4.52 2.94 -13.84
N ASN A 248 5.47 2.63 -12.95
CA ASN A 248 5.94 1.29 -12.64
C ASN A 248 6.57 1.26 -11.24
N SER A 249 6.82 0.06 -10.70
CA SER A 249 7.60 -0.16 -9.47
C SER A 249 8.98 -0.77 -9.74
N GLN A 250 9.57 -0.51 -10.91
CA GLN A 250 10.86 -1.10 -11.29
C GLN A 250 11.97 -0.76 -10.28
N TRP A 251 11.96 0.47 -9.74
CA TRP A 251 12.90 0.89 -8.71
C TRP A 251 12.84 0.02 -7.43
N VAL A 252 11.65 -0.49 -7.06
CA VAL A 252 11.46 -1.41 -5.93
C VAL A 252 12.12 -2.74 -6.25
N PHE A 253 11.85 -3.28 -7.45
CA PHE A 253 12.38 -4.55 -7.92
C PHE A 253 13.90 -4.52 -8.12
N ASP A 254 14.46 -3.40 -8.61
CA ASP A 254 15.90 -3.18 -8.73
C ASP A 254 16.57 -3.16 -7.35
N THR A 255 16.04 -2.35 -6.42
CA THR A 255 16.55 -2.22 -5.04
C THR A 255 16.53 -3.56 -4.30
N GLN A 256 15.43 -4.32 -4.42
CA GLN A 256 15.30 -5.64 -3.80
C GLN A 256 16.16 -6.70 -4.50
N SER A 257 16.26 -6.66 -5.83
CA SER A 257 17.16 -7.52 -6.61
C SER A 257 18.61 -7.38 -6.12
N ASP A 258 19.10 -6.15 -5.98
CA ASP A 258 20.46 -5.88 -5.47
C ASP A 258 20.60 -6.26 -3.98
N GLY A 259 19.64 -5.84 -3.14
CA GLY A 259 19.68 -6.08 -1.69
C GLY A 259 19.51 -7.54 -1.28
N TRP A 260 18.84 -8.37 -2.09
CA TRP A 260 18.56 -9.78 -1.78
C TRP A 260 19.53 -10.77 -2.48
N ALA A 261 20.37 -10.31 -3.42
CA ALA A 261 21.22 -11.17 -4.25
C ALA A 261 22.13 -12.12 -3.46
N SER A 262 22.65 -11.69 -2.30
CA SER A 262 23.48 -12.51 -1.40
C SER A 262 22.70 -13.63 -0.70
N MET A 263 21.38 -13.45 -0.52
CA MET A 263 20.51 -14.37 0.21
C MET A 263 19.84 -15.40 -0.70
N ILE A 264 19.26 -14.95 -1.82
CA ILE A 264 18.48 -15.80 -2.74
C ILE A 264 19.29 -16.32 -3.94
N GLY A 265 20.48 -15.75 -4.17
CA GLY A 265 21.36 -16.04 -5.30
C GLY A 265 21.04 -15.23 -6.56
N SER A 266 22.03 -15.02 -7.42
CA SER A 266 21.93 -14.13 -8.61
C SER A 266 20.80 -14.52 -9.58
N ALA A 267 20.53 -15.80 -9.77
CA ALA A 267 19.45 -16.27 -10.64
C ALA A 267 18.04 -15.95 -10.09
N ALA A 268 17.88 -15.93 -8.76
CA ALA A 268 16.62 -15.53 -8.13
C ALA A 268 16.51 -14.01 -8.01
N ALA A 269 17.60 -13.29 -7.75
CA ALA A 269 17.63 -11.83 -7.82
C ALA A 269 17.34 -11.30 -9.24
N THR A 270 17.79 -11.99 -10.29
CA THR A 270 17.44 -11.68 -11.69
C THR A 270 15.95 -11.93 -11.94
N GLN A 271 15.35 -12.93 -11.31
CA GLN A 271 13.89 -13.07 -11.29
C GLN A 271 13.25 -11.88 -10.56
N VAL A 272 13.63 -11.53 -9.32
CA VAL A 272 13.05 -10.37 -8.60
C VAL A 272 13.00 -9.11 -9.46
N ARG A 273 14.05 -8.82 -10.24
CA ARG A 273 14.11 -7.63 -11.12
C ARG A 273 13.05 -7.59 -12.23
N HIS A 274 12.37 -8.69 -12.54
CA HIS A 274 11.31 -8.72 -13.55
C HIS A 274 10.02 -8.03 -13.10
N LEU A 275 9.09 -7.85 -14.04
CA LEU A 275 7.81 -7.11 -13.93
C LEU A 275 6.93 -7.38 -12.69
N SER A 276 7.10 -8.48 -11.96
CA SER A 276 6.25 -8.79 -10.80
C SER A 276 6.98 -8.79 -9.44
N GLY A 277 8.32 -8.71 -9.38
CA GLY A 277 9.04 -8.84 -8.10
C GLY A 277 9.08 -10.26 -7.50
N SER A 278 8.38 -11.23 -8.10
CA SER A 278 8.34 -12.64 -7.65
C SER A 278 9.61 -13.41 -8.02
N TYR A 279 9.90 -14.51 -7.34
CA TYR A 279 11.01 -15.42 -7.70
C TYR A 279 10.79 -16.85 -7.21
N ALA A 280 11.56 -17.79 -7.75
CA ALA A 280 11.74 -19.12 -7.18
C ALA A 280 13.23 -19.46 -7.03
N THR A 281 13.56 -20.15 -5.92
CA THR A 281 14.92 -20.61 -5.63
C THR A 281 14.90 -21.96 -4.92
N MET A 282 16.02 -22.70 -4.96
CA MET A 282 16.17 -23.98 -4.27
C MET A 282 16.83 -23.74 -2.91
N VAL A 283 16.30 -24.34 -1.84
CA VAL A 283 16.96 -24.29 -0.52
C VAL A 283 18.28 -25.08 -0.61
N PRO A 284 19.44 -24.49 -0.25
CA PRO A 284 20.75 -25.13 -0.38
C PRO A 284 20.80 -26.55 0.18
N TYR A 285 21.47 -27.44 -0.54
CA TYR A 285 21.62 -28.86 -0.18
C TYR A 285 20.31 -29.66 -0.04
N THR A 286 19.22 -29.21 -0.69
CA THR A 286 17.93 -29.92 -0.71
C THR A 286 17.28 -29.96 -2.09
N SER A 287 16.23 -30.78 -2.22
CA SER A 287 15.28 -30.74 -3.34
C SER A 287 14.06 -29.83 -3.08
N LEU A 288 14.07 -29.02 -2.02
CA LEU A 288 12.98 -28.10 -1.70
C LEU A 288 13.09 -26.80 -2.51
N ARG A 289 12.00 -26.42 -3.17
CA ARG A 289 11.87 -25.15 -3.89
C ARG A 289 10.99 -24.18 -3.10
N ILE A 290 11.50 -22.97 -2.86
CA ILE A 290 10.70 -21.84 -2.40
C ILE A 290 10.20 -21.08 -3.63
N ILE A 291 8.95 -20.61 -3.56
CA ILE A 291 8.34 -19.71 -4.54
C ILE A 291 7.82 -18.51 -3.74
N SER A 292 8.40 -17.34 -3.97
CA SER A 292 7.93 -16.08 -3.43
C SER A 292 7.06 -15.39 -4.48
N LEU A 293 5.86 -14.97 -4.09
CA LEU A 293 4.88 -14.31 -4.95
C LEU A 293 4.61 -12.91 -4.40
N ASN A 294 4.71 -11.89 -5.25
CA ASN A 294 4.26 -10.55 -4.90
C ASN A 294 2.73 -10.50 -4.87
N THR A 295 2.16 -10.68 -3.68
CA THR A 295 0.70 -10.74 -3.47
C THR A 295 0.01 -9.38 -3.57
N VAL A 296 0.75 -8.27 -3.65
CA VAL A 296 0.18 -6.91 -3.75
C VAL A 296 -0.57 -6.69 -5.08
N TYR A 297 -0.35 -7.54 -6.09
CA TYR A 297 -1.16 -7.59 -7.31
C TYR A 297 -2.58 -8.18 -7.13
N TRP A 298 -2.91 -8.69 -5.94
CA TRP A 298 -4.26 -9.10 -5.54
C TRP A 298 -4.78 -8.32 -4.32
N TYR A 299 -4.04 -7.33 -3.84
CA TYR A 299 -4.40 -6.55 -2.66
C TYR A 299 -5.37 -5.40 -3.01
N GLN A 300 -6.51 -5.33 -2.31
CA GLN A 300 -7.59 -4.39 -2.67
C GLN A 300 -7.17 -2.91 -2.56
N SER A 301 -6.24 -2.59 -1.66
CA SER A 301 -5.72 -1.22 -1.48
C SER A 301 -4.63 -0.84 -2.49
N ASN A 302 -4.22 -1.75 -3.39
CA ASN A 302 -3.38 -1.39 -4.53
C ASN A 302 -4.26 -0.71 -5.60
N PHE A 303 -4.37 0.61 -5.52
CA PHE A 303 -5.29 1.35 -6.36
C PHE A 303 -4.97 1.28 -7.87
N TRP A 304 -3.76 0.88 -8.28
CA TRP A 304 -3.47 0.66 -9.70
C TRP A 304 -4.26 -0.49 -10.34
N LEU A 305 -4.87 -1.37 -9.53
CA LEU A 305 -5.77 -2.42 -10.03
C LEU A 305 -7.09 -1.85 -10.60
N PHE A 306 -7.37 -0.56 -10.39
CA PHE A 306 -8.56 0.13 -10.89
C PHE A 306 -8.26 1.08 -12.08
N ASP A 307 -7.08 1.01 -12.70
CA ASP A 307 -6.65 1.94 -13.77
C ASP A 307 -7.16 1.64 -15.20
N SER A 308 -8.08 0.68 -15.37
CA SER A 308 -8.54 0.22 -16.70
C SER A 308 -9.79 -0.63 -16.62
N ASP A 309 -10.79 -0.36 -17.48
CA ASP A 309 -11.97 -1.22 -17.68
C ASP A 309 -11.68 -2.52 -18.42
N ARG A 310 -10.56 -2.59 -19.16
CA ARG A 310 -10.20 -3.78 -19.96
C ARG A 310 -9.53 -4.87 -19.14
N PHE A 311 -8.88 -4.51 -18.04
CA PHE A 311 -8.01 -5.40 -17.27
C PHE A 311 -8.57 -5.65 -15.86
N GLN A 312 -9.85 -6.03 -15.79
CA GLN A 312 -10.62 -6.28 -14.57
C GLN A 312 -10.91 -7.75 -14.31
#